data_AF-A0A8J2F7F9-F1
#
_entry.id   AF-A0A8J2F7F9-F1
#
_cell.length_a   1.000
_cell.length_b   1.000
_cell.length_c   1.000
_cell.angle_alpha   90.00
_cell.angle_beta   90.00
_cell.angle_gamma   90.00
#
_symmetry.space_group_name_H-M   'P 1'
#
loop_
_entity.id
_entity.type
_entity.pdbx_description
1 polymer ?
#
loop_
_entity_poly.entity_id
_entity_poly.type
_entity_poly.pdbx_seq_one_letter_code
_entity_poly.pdbx_strand_id
1 'polypeptide(L)'
;MAGLRDYSRRLLVFLIQYRQNTVERLLIFFRAGRSAYIFISGTCLLVLAFFLLLAVTESKEAQAAPPGWESFVAATGTNQWVSCSFLLSAGCITMALNYLPRLEGEG
;
A
#
# COMPACT_ATOMS: atom_id res chain seq x y z
N MET A 1 15.28 -42.14 12.23
CA MET A 1 14.21 -41.36 11.55
C MET A 1 13.29 -40.58 12.50
N ALA A 2 13.59 -40.45 13.81
CA ALA A 2 12.72 -39.73 14.75
C ALA A 2 12.86 -38.19 14.69
N GLY A 3 14.06 -37.66 14.38
CA GLY A 3 14.32 -36.21 14.40
C GLY A 3 13.50 -35.39 13.41
N LEU A 4 13.28 -35.89 12.18
CA LEU A 4 12.56 -35.14 11.13
C LEU A 4 11.09 -34.85 11.51
N ARG A 5 10.46 -35.73 12.31
CA ARG A 5 9.06 -35.60 12.73
C ARG A 5 8.89 -34.58 13.87
N ASP A 6 9.94 -34.36 14.67
CA ASP A 6 9.96 -33.32 15.70
C ASP A 6 10.23 -31.93 15.11
N TYR A 7 11.09 -31.81 14.10
CA TYR A 7 11.31 -30.55 13.40
C TYR A 7 10.04 -30.06 12.70
N SER A 8 9.32 -30.95 12.01
CA SER A 8 8.05 -30.57 11.34
C SER A 8 6.96 -30.18 12.34
N ARG A 9 6.90 -30.82 13.51
CA ARG A 9 5.99 -30.43 14.61
C ARG A 9 6.29 -29.04 15.14
N ARG A 10 7.56 -28.72 15.38
CA ARG A 10 7.99 -27.39 15.86
C ARG A 10 7.69 -26.30 14.84
N LEU A 11 7.90 -26.59 13.55
CA LEU A 11 7.63 -25.65 12.45
C LEU A 11 6.12 -25.37 12.30
N LEU A 12 5.28 -26.40 12.40
CA LEU A 12 3.82 -26.24 12.41
C LEU A 12 3.33 -25.41 13.59
N VAL A 13 3.82 -25.68 14.80
CA VAL A 13 3.45 -24.90 16.00
C VAL A 13 3.87 -23.45 15.84
N PHE A 14 5.08 -23.20 15.32
CA PHE A 14 5.56 -21.84 15.05
C PHE A 14 4.68 -21.12 14.02
N LEU A 15 4.30 -21.76 12.92
CA LEU A 15 3.42 -21.19 11.90
C LEU A 15 2.02 -20.89 12.44
N ILE A 16 1.48 -21.77 13.29
CA ILE A 16 0.17 -21.56 13.94
C ILE A 16 0.22 -20.37 14.90
N GLN A 17 1.25 -20.30 15.75
CA GLN A 17 1.44 -19.17 16.67
C GLN A 17 1.68 -17.85 15.92
N TYR A 18 2.47 -17.88 14.84
CA TYR A 18 2.70 -16.72 13.99
C TYR A 18 1.39 -16.24 13.37
N ARG A 19 0.62 -17.15 12.76
CA ARG A 19 -0.70 -16.83 12.20
C ARG A 19 -1.63 -16.24 13.26
N GLN A 20 -1.74 -16.85 14.43
CA GLN A 20 -2.62 -16.37 15.50
C GLN A 20 -2.21 -14.97 15.96
N ASN A 21 -0.91 -14.73 16.20
CA ASN A 21 -0.41 -13.40 16.55
C ASN A 21 -0.66 -12.35 15.47
N THR A 22 -0.52 -12.70 14.18
CA THR A 22 -0.80 -11.76 13.08
C THR A 22 -2.29 -11.45 12.97
N VAL A 23 -3.15 -12.47 13.07
CA VAL A 23 -4.60 -12.31 12.98
C VAL A 23 -5.14 -11.50 14.16
N GLU A 24 -4.62 -11.75 15.36
CA GLU A 24 -5.03 -11.03 16.57
C GLU A 24 -4.59 -9.56 16.51
N ARG A 25 -3.35 -9.29 16.06
CA ARG A 25 -2.88 -7.91 15.79
C ARG A 25 -3.70 -7.21 14.71
N LEU A 26 -4.11 -7.91 13.65
CA LEU A 26 -5.02 -7.36 12.62
C LEU A 26 -6.41 -7.07 13.18
N LEU A 27 -6.97 -7.95 14.02
CA LEU A 27 -8.27 -7.72 14.64
C LEU A 27 -8.23 -6.55 15.62
N ILE A 28 -7.14 -6.39 16.39
CA ILE A 28 -6.91 -5.22 17.23
C ILE A 28 -6.76 -3.95 16.38
N PHE A 29 -6.05 -4.04 15.25
CA PHE A 29 -5.91 -2.97 14.27
C PHE A 29 -7.28 -2.49 13.74
N PHE A 30 -8.18 -3.42 13.43
CA PHE A 30 -9.53 -3.08 12.97
C PHE A 30 -10.47 -2.63 14.10
N ARG A 31 -10.27 -3.10 15.34
CA ARG A 31 -11.06 -2.67 16.52
C ARG A 31 -10.73 -1.24 16.95
N ALA A 32 -9.51 -0.76 16.71
CA ALA A 32 -9.16 0.66 16.84
C ALA A 32 -9.77 1.46 15.67
N GLY A 33 -11.11 1.57 15.64
CA GLY A 33 -11.88 1.98 14.46
C GLY A 33 -11.37 3.23 13.74
N ARG A 34 -10.86 4.23 14.47
CA ARG A 34 -10.29 5.47 13.89
C ARG A 34 -9.09 5.21 12.98
N SER A 35 -8.25 4.23 13.32
CA SER A 35 -7.09 3.88 12.51
C SER A 35 -7.46 3.05 11.29
N ALA A 36 -8.45 2.16 11.39
CA ALA A 36 -8.95 1.42 10.24
C ALA A 36 -9.49 2.35 9.15
N TYR A 37 -10.24 3.40 9.52
CA TYR A 37 -10.74 4.39 8.55
C TYR A 37 -9.62 5.15 7.83
N ILE A 38 -8.59 5.59 8.55
CA ILE A 38 -7.43 6.30 7.98
C ILE A 38 -6.62 5.37 7.07
N PHE A 39 -6.48 4.09 7.45
CA PHE A 39 -5.80 3.10 6.62
C PHE A 39 -6.56 2.81 5.32
N ILE A 40 -7.88 2.64 5.40
CA ILE A 40 -8.73 2.43 4.23
C ILE A 40 -8.71 3.66 3.32
N SER A 41 -8.83 4.88 3.87
CA SER A 41 -8.78 6.11 3.05
C SER A 41 -7.42 6.30 2.37
N GLY A 42 -6.32 6.08 3.09
CA GLY A 42 -4.97 6.09 2.51
C GLY A 42 -4.80 5.05 1.40
N THR A 43 -5.31 3.84 1.59
CA THR A 43 -5.29 2.78 0.57
C THR A 43 -6.12 3.17 -0.65
N CYS A 44 -7.33 3.71 -0.47
CA CYS A 44 -8.17 4.18 -1.57
C CYS A 44 -7.50 5.29 -2.38
N LEU A 45 -6.81 6.23 -1.73
CA LEU A 45 -6.06 7.30 -2.40
C LEU A 45 -4.91 6.74 -3.24
N LEU A 46 -4.17 5.76 -2.73
CA LEU A 46 -3.10 5.10 -3.47
C LEU A 46 -3.62 4.32 -4.69
N VAL A 47 -4.75 3.62 -4.53
CA VAL A 47 -5.41 2.90 -5.63
C VAL A 47 -5.90 3.88 -6.71
N LEU A 48 -6.52 5.00 -6.32
CA LEU A 48 -6.94 6.04 -7.25
C LEU A 48 -5.75 6.68 -7.97
N ALA A 49 -4.66 6.96 -7.26
CA ALA A 49 -3.42 7.46 -7.86
C ALA A 49 -2.86 6.47 -8.89
N PHE A 50 -2.88 5.17 -8.60
CA PHE A 50 -2.45 4.14 -9.53
C PHE A 50 -3.30 4.11 -10.81
N PHE A 51 -4.63 4.16 -10.70
CA PHE A 51 -5.50 4.24 -11.87
C PHE A 51 -5.29 5.51 -12.69
N LEU A 52 -5.07 6.65 -12.03
CA LEU A 52 -4.75 7.90 -12.71
C LEU A 52 -3.40 7.85 -13.41
N LEU A 53 -2.39 7.20 -12.82
CA LEU A 53 -1.10 6.99 -13.47
C LEU A 53 -1.25 6.22 -14.79
N LEU A 54 -2.05 5.15 -14.78
CA LEU A 54 -2.37 4.39 -15.99
C LEU A 54 -3.09 5.25 -17.03
N ALA A 55 -4.08 6.03 -16.60
CA ALA A 55 -4.82 6.93 -17.49
C ALA A 55 -3.92 8.03 -18.09
N VAL A 56 -2.95 8.54 -17.33
CA VAL A 56 -1.98 9.55 -17.79
C VAL A 56 -1.09 8.98 -18.89
N THR A 57 -0.64 7.74 -18.75
CA THR A 57 0.17 7.07 -19.79
C THR A 57 -0.61 6.80 -21.07
N GLU A 58 -1.94 6.72 -21.00
CA GLU A 58 -2.83 6.60 -22.16
C GLU A 58 -3.38 7.95 -22.65
N SER A 59 -2.94 9.07 -22.06
CA SER A 59 -3.42 10.39 -22.45
C SER A 59 -3.09 10.71 -23.91
N LYS A 60 -3.91 11.55 -24.55
CA LYS A 60 -3.69 12.01 -25.94
C LYS A 60 -2.32 12.68 -26.12
N GLU A 61 -1.84 13.36 -25.08
CA GLU A 61 -0.53 14.03 -25.05
C GLU A 61 0.61 13.00 -25.05
N ALA A 62 0.47 11.91 -24.28
CA ALA A 62 1.43 10.82 -24.26
C ALA A 62 1.44 10.00 -25.56
N GLN A 63 0.27 9.81 -26.19
CA GLN A 63 0.12 9.10 -27.47
C GLN A 63 0.58 9.91 -28.68
N ALA A 64 0.56 11.25 -28.60
CA ALA A 64 1.02 12.13 -29.66
C ALA A 64 2.57 12.19 -29.76
N ALA A 65 3.26 11.85 -28.68
CA ALA A 65 4.72 11.83 -28.62
C ALA A 65 5.30 10.49 -29.09
N PRO A 66 6.54 10.48 -29.60
CA PRO A 66 7.22 9.25 -29.97
C PRO A 66 7.32 8.24 -28.81
N PRO A 67 7.23 6.93 -29.09
CA PRO A 67 7.24 5.90 -28.07
C PRO A 67 8.57 5.90 -27.28
N GLY A 68 8.49 5.64 -25.97
CA GLY A 68 9.66 5.57 -25.08
C GLY A 68 9.72 6.74 -24.11
N TRP A 69 10.90 7.35 -23.98
CA TRP A 69 11.15 8.42 -23.01
C TRP A 69 10.32 9.69 -23.29
N GLU A 70 10.11 10.02 -24.56
CA GLU A 70 9.40 11.24 -24.98
C GLU A 70 7.92 11.18 -24.63
N SER A 71 7.27 10.01 -24.83
CA SER A 71 5.90 9.75 -24.38
C SER A 71 5.75 9.87 -22.86
N PHE A 72 6.73 9.38 -22.09
CA PHE A 72 6.72 9.55 -20.63
C PHE A 72 6.83 11.03 -20.23
N VAL A 73 7.78 11.78 -20.81
CA VAL A 73 7.94 13.22 -20.54
C VAL A 73 6.68 14.00 -20.91
N ALA A 74 6.07 13.70 -22.07
CA ALA A 74 4.81 14.31 -22.47
C ALA A 74 3.67 13.99 -21.47
N ALA A 75 3.57 12.75 -21.02
CA ALA A 75 2.61 12.35 -20.00
C ALA A 75 2.79 13.12 -18.68
N THR A 76 4.05 13.40 -18.28
CA THR A 76 4.35 14.17 -17.06
C THR A 76 3.99 15.65 -17.15
N GLY A 77 3.83 16.20 -18.36
CA GLY A 77 3.40 17.57 -18.59
C GLY A 77 1.89 17.79 -18.41
N THR A 78 1.11 16.71 -18.32
CA THR A 78 -0.36 16.78 -18.24
C THR A 78 -0.84 17.25 -16.87
N ASN A 79 -2.00 17.91 -16.82
CA ASN A 79 -2.70 18.21 -15.55
C ASN A 79 -3.08 16.93 -14.78
N GLN A 80 -3.24 15.82 -15.49
CA GLN A 80 -3.55 14.52 -14.91
C GLN A 80 -2.36 13.95 -14.12
N TRP A 81 -1.12 14.18 -14.58
CA TRP A 81 0.09 13.79 -13.85
C TRP A 81 0.23 14.55 -12.53
N VAL A 82 -0.06 15.85 -12.53
CA VAL A 82 -0.07 16.68 -11.30
C VAL A 82 -1.10 16.15 -10.31
N SER A 83 -2.31 15.86 -10.78
CA SER A 83 -3.40 15.31 -9.95
C SER A 83 -3.04 13.93 -9.39
N CYS A 84 -2.44 13.07 -10.21
CA CYS A 84 -1.92 11.76 -9.80
C CYS A 84 -0.86 11.90 -8.71
N SER A 85 0.12 12.79 -8.90
CA SER A 85 1.20 13.04 -7.95
C SER A 85 0.68 13.57 -6.61
N PHE A 86 -0.33 14.44 -6.64
CA PHE A 86 -0.99 14.94 -5.44
C PHE A 86 -1.70 13.81 -4.67
N LEU A 87 -2.49 12.98 -5.35
CA LEU A 87 -3.20 11.86 -4.73
C LEU A 87 -2.24 10.80 -4.16
N LEU A 88 -1.15 10.51 -4.87
CA LEU A 88 -0.11 9.61 -4.40
C LEU A 88 0.52 10.14 -3.11
N SER A 89 0.91 11.42 -3.10
CA SER A 89 1.49 12.08 -1.92
C SER A 89 0.51 12.09 -0.74
N ALA A 90 -0.76 12.48 -0.98
CA ALA A 90 -1.80 12.48 0.03
C ALA A 90 -2.05 11.08 0.61
N GLY A 91 -2.05 10.03 -0.23
CA GLY A 91 -2.16 8.64 0.19
C GLY A 91 -0.98 8.20 1.08
N CYS A 92 0.24 8.50 0.66
CA CYS A 92 1.45 8.21 1.44
C CYS A 92 1.47 8.95 2.80
N ILE A 93 1.11 10.24 2.82
CA ILE A 93 1.03 11.03 4.07
C ILE A 93 -0.03 10.42 5.01
N THR A 94 -1.21 10.09 4.47
CA THR A 94 -2.29 9.50 5.26
C THR A 94 -1.87 8.16 5.87
N MET A 95 -1.12 7.34 5.12
CA MET A 95 -0.54 6.10 5.62
C MET A 95 0.55 6.33 6.67
N ALA A 96 1.43 7.32 6.46
CA ALA A 96 2.47 7.68 7.43
C ALA A 96 1.87 8.17 8.76
N LEU A 97 0.83 9.02 8.70
CA LEU A 97 0.07 9.47 9.88
C LEU A 97 -0.62 8.31 10.60
N ASN A 98 -1.06 7.28 9.87
CA ASN A 98 -1.61 6.07 10.46
C ASN A 98 -0.56 5.25 11.24
N TYR A 99 0.70 5.38 10.87
CA TYR A 99 1.82 4.58 11.37
C TYR A 99 2.57 5.27 12.52
N LEU A 100 2.66 6.60 12.52
CA LEU A 100 3.39 7.43 13.50
C LEU A 100 3.01 7.16 14.98
N PRO A 101 1.72 7.25 15.40
CA PRO A 101 1.34 7.01 16.79
C PRO A 101 1.72 5.60 17.32
N ARG A 102 1.88 4.64 16.40
CA ARG A 102 2.21 3.25 16.72
C ARG A 102 3.71 2.99 16.88
N LEU A 103 4.56 3.84 16.31
CA LEU A 103 6.00 3.81 16.56
C LEU A 103 6.34 4.45 17.91
N GLU A 104 5.54 5.42 18.35
CA GLU A 104 5.69 6.12 19.62
C GLU A 104 5.16 5.32 20.83
N GLY A 105 4.59 4.14 20.59
CA GLY A 105 4.16 3.22 21.65
C GLY A 105 2.82 3.57 22.30
N GLU A 106 2.03 4.47 21.70
CA GLU A 106 0.65 4.71 22.13
C GLU A 106 -0.25 3.56 21.62
N GLY A 107 -0.31 2.49 22.41
CA GLY A 107 -1.19 1.34 22.25
C GLY A 107 -1.84 0.95 23.56
#